data_AF-A0A4Q3T3R0-F1
#
_entry.id   AF-A0A4Q3T3R0-F1
#
_cell.length_a   1.000
_cell.length_b   1.000
_cell.length_c   1.000
_cell.angle_alpha   90.00
_cell.angle_beta   90.00
_cell.angle_gamma   90.00
#
_symmetry.space_group_name_H-M   'P 1'
#
loop_
_entity.id
_entity.type
_entity.pdbx_description
1 polymer ?
#
loop_
_entity_poly.entity_id
_entity_poly.type
_entity_poly.pdbx_seq_one_letter_code
_entity_poly.pdbx_strand_id
1 'polypeptide(L)' 'AVTPPFVGREFQRLIPNSQLYFIDKCGHAPMMETPAEFNSILHKFLTKLSEPAAVA' A
#
# COMPACT_ATOMS: atom_id res chain seq x y z
N ALA A 1 17.95 4.66 -1.24
CA ALA A 1 17.35 5.60 -2.21
C ALA A 1 15.87 5.73 -1.90
N VAL A 2 15.29 6.93 -1.92
CA VAL A 2 13.85 7.15 -1.68
C VAL A 2 13.12 7.08 -3.02
N THR A 3 12.10 6.22 -3.13
CA THR A 3 11.28 6.08 -4.33
C THR A 3 10.34 7.28 -4.47
N PRO A 4 10.45 8.13 -5.51
CA PRO A 4 9.57 9.28 -5.66
C PRO A 4 8.10 8.89 -5.93
N PRO A 5 7.12 9.74 -5.61
CA PRO A 5 5.70 9.44 -5.79
C PRO A 5 5.28 9.00 -7.20
N PHE A 6 5.91 9.55 -8.25
CA PHE A 6 5.57 9.17 -9.62
C PHE A 6 5.99 7.73 -9.95
N VAL A 7 7.07 7.22 -9.34
CA VAL A 7 7.49 5.83 -9.52
C VAL A 7 6.48 4.87 -8.89
N GLY A 8 5.90 5.24 -7.73
CA GLY A 8 4.80 4.48 -7.13
C GLY A 8 3.58 4.37 -8.05
N ARG A 9 3.25 5.43 -8.80
CA ARG A 9 2.19 5.39 -9.83
C ARG A 9 2.54 4.48 -11.00
N GLU A 10 3.79 4.45 -11.44
CA GLU A 10 4.22 3.50 -12.48
C GLU A 10 4.15 2.05 -12.02
N PHE A 11 4.53 1.75 -10.77
CA PHE A 11 4.33 0.41 -10.21
C PHE A 11 2.85 0.03 -10.17
N GLN A 12 1.97 0.92 -9.72
CA GLN A 12 0.53 0.69 -9.72
C GLN A 12 -0.03 0.42 -11.12
N ARG A 13 0.49 1.11 -12.15
CA ARG A 13 0.10 0.88 -13.55
C ARG A 13 0.55 -0.47 -14.08
N LEU A 14 1.72 -0.95 -13.66
CA LEU A 14 2.34 -2.17 -14.19
C LEU A 14 1.98 -3.45 -13.43
N ILE A 15 1.52 -3.34 -12.18
CA ILE A 15 1.21 -4.49 -11.31
C ILE A 15 -0.32 -4.63 -11.20
N PRO A 16 -0.94 -5.63 -11.85
CA PRO A 16 -2.38 -5.86 -11.75
C PRO A 16 -2.81 -6.13 -10.32
N ASN A 17 -4.02 -5.69 -9.96
CA ASN A 17 -4.61 -5.86 -8.62
C ASN A 17 -3.81 -5.22 -7.47
N SER A 18 -2.80 -4.39 -7.76
CA SER A 18 -2.07 -3.62 -6.75
C SER A 18 -2.93 -2.49 -6.17
N GLN A 19 -2.51 -1.95 -5.02
CA GLN A 19 -3.13 -0.80 -4.38
C GLN A 19 -2.03 0.21 -4.02
N LEU A 20 -2.30 1.50 -4.21
CA LEU A 20 -1.36 2.59 -3.94
C LEU A 20 -1.94 3.53 -2.89
N TYR A 21 -1.21 3.70 -1.80
CA TYR A 21 -1.54 4.61 -0.70
C TYR A 21 -0.37 5.57 -0.47
N PHE A 22 -0.66 6.85 -0.25
CA PHE A 22 0.30 7.84 0.20
C PHE A 22 0.02 8.16 1.66
N ILE A 23 1.06 8.14 2.48
CA ILE A 23 0.98 8.51 3.90
C ILE A 23 1.59 9.89 4.05
N ASP A 24 0.79 10.84 4.54
CA ASP A 24 1.23 12.22 4.73
C ASP A 24 2.30 12.32 5.81
N LYS A 25 3.25 13.26 5.62
CA LYS A 25 4.35 13.54 6.56
C LYS A 25 5.20 12.31 6.91
N CYS A 26 5.33 11.37 5.98
CA CYS A 26 6.15 10.18 6.10
C CYS A 26 7.36 10.22 5.16
N GLY A 27 8.51 9.74 5.62
CA GLY A 27 9.76 9.69 4.88
C GLY A 27 9.96 8.36 4.17
N HIS A 28 11.04 7.66 4.51
CA HIS A 28 11.46 6.44 3.81
C HIS A 28 10.80 5.16 4.37
N ALA A 29 10.43 5.14 5.65
CA ALA A 29 10.11 3.93 6.39
C ALA A 29 8.73 4.05 7.07
N PRO A 30 7.62 3.92 6.32
CA PRO A 30 6.26 4.10 6.85
C PRO A 30 5.89 3.17 8.00
N MET A 31 6.42 1.95 8.01
CA MET A 31 6.22 1.01 9.10
C MET A 31 6.87 1.44 10.43
N MET A 32 7.82 2.38 10.41
CA MET A 32 8.50 2.91 11.59
C MET A 32 8.10 4.36 11.90
N GLU A 33 7.94 5.20 10.88
CA GLU A 33 7.65 6.62 11.02
C GLU A 33 6.17 6.90 11.29
N THR A 34 5.28 6.10 10.68
CA THR A 34 3.81 6.24 10.78
C THR A 34 3.14 4.87 11.01
N PRO A 35 3.55 4.12 12.06
CA PRO A 35 3.20 2.70 12.23
C PRO A 35 1.70 2.45 12.31
N ALA A 36 0.92 3.35 12.93
CA ALA A 36 -0.52 3.20 13.05
C ALA A 36 -1.23 3.23 11.69
N GLU A 37 -0.86 4.17 10.83
CA GLU A 37 -1.45 4.34 9.50
C GLU A 37 -1.01 3.21 8.57
N PHE A 38 0.28 2.89 8.56
CA PHE A 38 0.81 1.75 7.83
C PHE A 38 0.11 0.43 8.21
N ASN A 39 -0.02 0.15 9.52
CA ASN A 39 -0.67 -1.08 10.00
C ASN A 39 -2.16 -1.12 9.64
N SER A 40 -2.86 0.02 9.65
CA SER A 40 -4.26 0.08 9.21
C SER A 40 -4.42 -0.28 7.73
N ILE A 41 -3.55 0.27 6.87
CA ILE A 41 -3.55 -0.01 5.43
C ILE A 41 -3.20 -1.49 5.18
N LEU A 42 -2.13 -1.99 5.80
CA LEU A 42 -1.70 -3.38 5.66
C LEU A 42 -2.77 -4.37 6.14
N HIS A 43 -3.39 -4.10 7.29
CA HIS A 43 -4.45 -4.94 7.83
C HIS A 43 -5.63 -5.03 6.85
N LYS A 44 -6.11 -3.90 6.31
CA LYS A 44 -7.19 -3.89 5.31
C LYS A 44 -6.85 -4.71 4.06
N PHE A 45 -5.61 -4.60 3.59
CA PHE A 45 -5.13 -5.38 2.46
C PHE A 45 -5.18 -6.89 2.74
N LEU A 46 -4.66 -7.33 3.89
CA LEU A 46 -4.63 -8.75 4.28
C LEU A 46 -6.03 -9.31 4.57
N THR A 47 -6.92 -8.52 5.19
CA THR A 47 -8.32 -8.93 5.40
C THR A 47 -9.02 -9.17 4.07
N LYS A 48 -8.87 -8.28 3.08
CA LYS A 48 -9.45 -8.46 1.75
C LYS A 48 -8.94 -9.72 1.05
N LEU A 49 -7.67 -10.09 1.24
CA LEU A 49 -7.11 -11.33 0.69
C LEU A 49 -7.61 -12.59 1.39
N SER A 50 -8.09 -12.46 2.64
CA SER A 50 -8.63 -13.57 3.42
C SER A 50 -10.10 -13.86 3.11
N GLU A 51 -10.77 -12.97 2.38
CA GLU A 51 -12.13 -13.20 1.88
C GLU A 51 -12.07 -14.15 0.67
N PRO A 52 -12.93 -15.19 0.63
CA PRO A 52 -13.01 -16.05 -0.54
C PRO A 52 -13.34 -15.19 -1.76
N ALA A 53 -12.53 -15.32 -2.82
CA ALA A 53 -12.78 -14.63 -4.07
C ALA A 53 -14.22 -14.91 -4.50
N ALA A 54 -15.07 -13.87 -4.50
CA ALA A 54 -16.41 -13.98 -5.06
C ALA A 54 -16.23 -14.40 -6.51
N VAL A 55 -16.61 -15.65 -6.81
CA VAL A 55 -16.60 -16.19 -8.15
C VAL A 55 -17.73 -15.46 -8.88
N ALA A 56 -17.37 -14.48 -9.69
CA ALA A 56 -18.26 -13.82 -10.65
C ALA A 56 -18.26 -14.59 -11.97
#